data_AF-A0A3N6A3S4-F1
#
_entry.id   AF-A0A3N6A3S4-F1
#
_cell.length_a   1.000
_cell.length_b   1.000
_cell.length_c   1.000
_cell.angle_alpha   90.00
_cell.angle_beta   90.00
_cell.angle_gamma   90.00
#
_symmetry.space_group_name_H-M   'P 1'
#
loop_
_entity.id
_entity.type
_entity.pdbx_description
1 polymer ?
#
loop_
_entity_poly.entity_id
_entity_poly.type
_entity_poly.pdbx_seq_one_letter_code
_entity_poly.pdbx_strand_id
1 'polypeptide(L)'
;MSHTVLEIVKKHRVFYEVLPYYVQLEERPPGNTSARRKVLAGFEVDVYGARTREEHGPETDYRTGYAALMDVVEKVLRLSTDSCVIEVISSGSGVFLDPRSGFQRTLRVRITHGRGLDQPAGAPEERALKGLQEELRDLGINQGKPRA
;
A
#
# COMPACT_ATOMS: atom_id res chain seq x y z
N MET A 1 -27.80 -4.47 -7.97
CA MET A 1 -26.93 -4.83 -9.11
C MET A 1 -25.50 -4.82 -8.59
N SER A 2 -24.72 -5.89 -8.78
CA SER A 2 -23.31 -5.88 -8.37
C SER A 2 -22.52 -5.20 -9.49
N HIS A 3 -21.75 -4.17 -9.14
CA HIS A 3 -20.82 -3.55 -10.07
C HIS A 3 -19.61 -4.47 -10.22
N THR A 4 -19.07 -4.57 -11.44
CA THR A 4 -17.78 -5.21 -11.69
C THR A 4 -16.65 -4.39 -11.04
N VAL A 5 -15.51 -5.02 -10.75
CA VAL A 5 -14.36 -4.32 -10.14
C VAL A 5 -13.93 -3.12 -10.98
N LEU A 6 -13.91 -3.24 -12.30
CA LEU A 6 -13.56 -2.13 -13.20
C LEU A 6 -14.54 -0.95 -13.10
N GLU A 7 -15.84 -1.23 -12.93
CA GLU A 7 -16.85 -0.18 -12.74
C GLU A 7 -16.66 0.51 -11.39
N ILE A 8 -16.33 -0.24 -10.33
CA ILE A 8 -16.02 0.31 -9.01
C ILE A 8 -14.78 1.22 -9.11
N VAL A 9 -13.72 0.76 -9.78
CA VAL A 9 -12.48 1.53 -9.99
C VAL A 9 -12.76 2.85 -10.72
N LYS A 10 -13.57 2.81 -11.79
CA LYS A 10 -13.97 4.02 -12.53
C LYS A 10 -14.86 4.95 -11.70
N LYS A 11 -15.88 4.40 -11.03
CA LYS A 11 -16.85 5.15 -10.22
C LYS A 11 -16.16 5.87 -9.06
N HIS A 12 -15.26 5.19 -8.36
CA HIS A 12 -14.54 5.72 -7.20
C HIS A 12 -13.18 6.31 -7.55
N ARG A 13 -12.84 6.45 -8.85
CA ARG A 13 -11.56 7.01 -9.31
C ARG A 13 -10.37 6.42 -8.54
N VAL A 14 -10.33 5.09 -8.46
CA VAL A 14 -9.34 4.39 -7.64
C VAL A 14 -7.97 4.46 -8.32
N PHE A 15 -6.95 4.83 -7.55
CA PHE A 15 -5.55 4.87 -8.00
C PHE A 15 -4.63 4.45 -6.86
N TYR A 16 -3.35 4.20 -7.16
CA TYR A 16 -2.36 3.92 -6.13
C TYR A 16 -1.15 4.86 -6.20
N GLU A 17 -0.49 5.02 -5.06
CA GLU A 17 0.82 5.66 -4.93
C GLU A 17 1.84 4.66 -4.37
N VAL A 18 3.10 4.86 -4.74
CA VAL A 18 4.24 4.11 -4.17
C VAL A 18 5.09 5.09 -3.40
N LEU A 19 5.32 4.79 -2.12
CA LEU A 19 6.10 5.59 -1.20
C LEU A 19 7.31 4.78 -0.71
N PRO A 20 8.50 5.37 -0.60
CA PRO A 20 9.62 4.70 0.05
C PRO A 20 9.34 4.55 1.55
N TYR A 21 9.54 3.35 2.09
CA TYR A 21 9.43 3.07 3.51
C TYR A 21 10.80 3.16 4.17
N TYR A 22 10.99 4.16 5.03
CA TYR A 22 12.23 4.36 5.75
C TYR A 22 12.08 4.02 7.23
N VAL A 23 13.07 3.35 7.77
CA VAL A 23 13.23 3.12 9.22
C VAL A 23 14.38 3.96 9.75
N GLN A 24 14.22 4.47 10.95
CA GLN A 24 15.26 5.21 11.66
C GLN A 24 15.81 4.34 12.78
N LEU A 25 17.10 4.03 12.70
CA LEU A 25 17.80 3.25 13.71
C LEU A 25 18.63 4.20 14.57
N GLU A 26 18.47 4.06 15.88
CA GLU A 26 19.34 4.72 16.86
C GLU A 26 20.36 3.69 17.36
N GLU A 27 21.64 3.94 17.06
CA GLU A 27 22.75 3.12 17.51
C GLU A 27 23.40 3.83 18.69
N ARG A 28 23.55 3.12 19.81
CA ARG A 28 24.29 3.60 20.98
C ARG A 28 25.48 2.67 21.26
N PRO A 29 26.62 2.88 20.59
CA PRO A 29 27.84 2.16 20.93
C PRO A 29 28.24 2.50 22.37
N PRO A 30 28.76 1.54 23.16
CA PRO A 30 29.23 1.80 24.51
C PRO A 30 30.29 2.91 24.52
N GLY A 31 30.06 3.97 25.32
CA GLY A 31 30.98 5.11 25.44
C GLY A 31 30.87 6.18 24.36
N ASN A 32 29.97 6.05 23.38
CA ASN A 32 29.75 7.06 22.34
C ASN A 32 28.36 7.71 22.42
N THR A 33 28.24 8.89 21.82
CA THR A 33 26.95 9.56 21.60
C THR A 33 26.10 8.80 20.59
N SER A 34 24.79 8.83 20.78
CA SER A 34 23.83 8.15 19.90
C SER A 34 23.98 8.61 18.45
N ALA A 35 24.16 7.67 17.53
CA ALA A 35 24.11 7.93 16.10
C ALA A 35 22.74 7.54 15.55
N ARG A 36 22.16 8.37 14.68
CA ARG A 36 20.90 8.08 13.98
C ARG A 36 21.20 7.79 12.52
N ARG A 37 20.78 6.64 12.02
CA ARG A 37 20.83 6.31 10.59
C ARG A 37 19.44 6.05 10.04
N LYS A 38 19.23 6.44 8.78
CA LYS A 38 17.98 6.21 8.05
C LYS A 38 18.23 5.13 7.00
N VAL A 39 17.42 4.09 7.00
CA VAL A 39 17.54 2.95 6.09
C VAL A 39 16.25 2.86 5.26
N LEU A 40 16.37 2.73 3.94
CA LEU A 40 15.23 2.42 3.06
C LEU A 40 14.89 0.95 3.26
N ALA A 41 13.97 0.62 4.16
CA ALA A 41 13.64 -0.77 4.49
C ALA A 41 12.66 -1.42 3.51
N GLY A 42 12.03 -0.62 2.63
CA GLY A 42 11.06 -1.15 1.67
C GLY A 42 10.20 -0.11 1.00
N PHE A 43 8.98 -0.50 0.67
CA PHE A 43 7.99 0.31 -0.04
C PHE A 43 6.62 0.22 0.62
N GLU A 44 5.87 1.31 0.59
CA GLU A 44 4.44 1.34 0.90
C GLU A 44 3.67 1.63 -0.37
N VAL A 45 2.65 0.84 -0.66
CA VAL A 45 1.70 1.06 -1.75
C VAL A 45 0.37 1.45 -1.13
N ASP A 46 0.00 2.71 -1.31
CA ASP A 46 -1.25 3.27 -0.81
C ASP A 46 -2.27 3.29 -1.94
N VAL A 47 -3.41 2.63 -1.72
CA VAL A 47 -4.55 2.66 -2.64
C VAL A 47 -5.55 3.70 -2.14
N TYR A 48 -5.96 4.59 -3.04
CA TYR A 48 -6.87 5.69 -2.79
C TYR A 48 -8.16 5.51 -3.59
N GLY A 49 -9.27 5.96 -3.02
CA GLY A 49 -10.55 6.11 -3.71
C GLY A 49 -11.22 7.43 -3.35
N ALA A 50 -12.03 7.95 -4.26
CA ALA A 50 -12.81 9.17 -4.05
C ALA A 50 -13.74 8.98 -2.85
N ARG A 51 -13.74 9.97 -1.95
CA ARG A 51 -14.61 10.00 -0.78
C ARG A 51 -16.05 10.14 -1.25
N THR A 52 -16.87 9.13 -0.99
CA THR A 52 -18.32 9.27 -1.16
C THR A 52 -18.88 10.10 -0.01
N ARG A 53 -19.81 11.02 -0.31
CA ARG A 53 -20.53 11.78 0.72
C ARG A 53 -21.36 10.86 1.62
N GLU A 54 -21.78 9.72 1.07
CA GLU A 54 -22.24 8.58 1.86
C GLU A 54 -21.00 8.00 2.54
N GLU A 55 -20.91 8.12 3.86
CA GLU A 55 -19.81 7.58 4.69
C GLU A 55 -19.53 6.09 4.43
N HIS A 56 -20.46 5.42 3.74
CA HIS A 56 -20.44 4.02 3.37
C HIS A 56 -21.04 3.90 1.95
N GLY A 57 -20.31 4.28 0.88
CA GLY A 57 -20.73 3.95 -0.50
C GLY A 57 -21.24 2.51 -0.55
N PRO A 58 -22.26 2.17 -1.38
CA PRO A 58 -23.12 1.01 -1.16
C PRO A 58 -22.28 -0.20 -0.76
N GLU A 59 -22.47 -0.71 0.45
CA GLU A 59 -21.57 -1.63 1.18
C GLU A 59 -20.97 -2.74 0.28
N THR A 60 -21.74 -3.17 -0.72
CA THR A 60 -21.35 -4.09 -1.80
C THR A 60 -20.16 -3.64 -2.66
N ASP A 61 -20.06 -2.38 -3.08
CA ASP A 61 -18.94 -1.88 -3.90
C ASP A 61 -17.64 -1.89 -3.09
N TYR A 62 -17.70 -1.44 -1.84
CA TYR A 62 -16.55 -1.50 -0.93
C TYR A 62 -16.11 -2.94 -0.69
N ARG A 63 -17.04 -3.85 -0.36
CA ARG A 63 -16.74 -5.27 -0.15
C ARG A 63 -16.15 -5.92 -1.40
N THR A 64 -16.70 -5.65 -2.57
CA THR A 64 -16.23 -6.21 -3.84
C THR A 64 -14.85 -5.68 -4.20
N GLY A 65 -14.63 -4.37 -4.08
CA GLY A 65 -13.32 -3.75 -4.32
C GLY A 65 -12.26 -4.21 -3.32
N TYR A 66 -12.61 -4.31 -2.04
CA TYR A 66 -11.70 -4.79 -1.00
C TYR A 66 -11.34 -6.26 -1.21
N ALA A 67 -12.30 -7.14 -1.53
CA ALA A 67 -12.02 -8.53 -1.84
C ALA A 67 -11.06 -8.67 -3.04
N ALA A 68 -11.30 -7.93 -4.13
CA ALA A 68 -10.42 -7.94 -5.28
C ALA A 68 -8.99 -7.44 -4.96
N LEU A 69 -8.87 -6.43 -4.09
CA LEU A 69 -7.56 -5.96 -3.62
C LEU A 69 -6.85 -7.02 -2.75
N MET A 70 -7.58 -7.71 -1.88
CA MET A 70 -7.02 -8.79 -1.06
C MET A 70 -6.55 -9.96 -1.93
N ASP A 71 -7.29 -10.32 -2.97
CA ASP A 71 -6.87 -11.36 -3.93
C ASP A 71 -5.56 -10.97 -4.63
N VAL A 72 -5.41 -9.69 -4.99
CA VAL A 72 -4.16 -9.16 -5.56
C VAL A 72 -3.00 -9.30 -4.57
N VAL A 73 -3.19 -8.91 -3.31
CA VAL A 73 -2.13 -9.08 -2.30
C VAL A 73 -1.78 -10.56 -2.10
N GLU A 74 -2.79 -11.43 -2.05
CA GLU A 74 -2.58 -12.87 -1.86
C GLU A 74 -1.77 -13.48 -3.02
N LYS A 75 -2.04 -13.08 -4.26
CA LYS A 75 -1.24 -13.51 -5.41
C LYS A 75 0.22 -13.07 -5.27
N VAL A 76 0.45 -11.82 -4.89
CA VAL A 76 1.83 -11.30 -4.71
C VAL A 76 2.54 -12.02 -3.57
N LEU A 77 1.83 -12.30 -2.47
CA LEU A 77 2.35 -13.09 -1.33
C LEU A 77 2.80 -14.49 -1.77
N ARG A 78 2.03 -15.16 -2.63
CA ARG A 78 2.38 -16.48 -3.17
C ARG A 78 3.59 -16.45 -4.11
N LEU A 79 3.82 -15.31 -4.77
CA LEU A 79 4.94 -15.11 -5.69
C LEU A 79 6.21 -14.59 -5.00
N SER A 80 6.07 -13.97 -3.82
CA SER A 80 7.20 -13.49 -3.04
C SER A 80 7.95 -14.65 -2.38
N THR A 81 9.26 -14.70 -2.57
CA THR A 81 10.16 -15.61 -1.83
C THR A 81 10.24 -15.23 -0.35
N ASP A 82 10.61 -16.18 0.52
CA ASP A 82 10.75 -16.06 2.00
C ASP A 82 11.59 -14.85 2.49
N SER A 83 12.25 -14.13 1.60
CA SER A 83 13.03 -12.94 1.88
C SER A 83 12.20 -11.68 2.12
N CYS A 84 10.95 -11.63 1.67
CA CYS A 84 10.07 -10.46 1.78
C CYS A 84 8.97 -10.66 2.82
N VAL A 85 8.62 -9.60 3.52
CA VAL A 85 7.44 -9.50 4.37
C VAL A 85 6.48 -8.53 3.70
N ILE A 86 5.23 -8.96 3.51
CA ILE A 86 4.16 -8.12 2.95
C ILE A 86 3.07 -7.98 4.00
N GLU A 87 2.86 -6.75 4.47
CA GLU A 87 1.85 -6.41 5.48
C GLU A 87 0.69 -5.68 4.82
N VAL A 88 -0.54 -6.14 5.07
CA VAL A 88 -1.75 -5.41 4.70
C VAL A 88 -2.20 -4.58 5.90
N ILE A 89 -2.10 -3.27 5.75
CA ILE A 89 -2.54 -2.30 6.75
C ILE A 89 -3.87 -1.75 6.25
N SER A 90 -4.96 -2.34 6.74
CA SER A 90 -6.28 -1.79 6.50
C SER A 90 -6.42 -0.46 7.25
N SER A 91 -7.11 0.50 6.64
CA SER A 91 -7.48 1.75 7.31
C SER A 91 -8.61 1.46 8.32
N GLY A 92 -8.35 0.61 9.32
CA GLY A 92 -9.22 0.41 10.46
C GLY A 92 -9.27 1.72 11.26
N SER A 93 -10.34 2.48 11.09
CA SER A 93 -10.69 3.69 11.88
C SER A 93 -9.78 4.94 11.80
N GLY A 94 -8.56 4.85 11.25
CA GLY A 94 -7.65 5.98 11.10
C GLY A 94 -7.53 6.45 9.66
N VAL A 95 -8.50 7.24 9.18
CA VAL A 95 -8.43 7.85 7.86
C VAL A 95 -7.29 8.88 7.86
N PHE A 96 -6.18 8.59 7.20
CA PHE A 96 -5.20 9.61 6.84
C PHE A 96 -5.85 10.50 5.77
N LEU A 97 -6.58 11.50 6.23
CA LEU A 97 -7.22 12.53 5.42
C LEU A 97 -6.15 13.54 5.03
N ASP A 98 -5.92 13.70 3.73
CA ASP A 98 -5.79 15.06 3.23
C ASP A 98 -7.21 15.59 2.98
N PRO A 99 -7.80 16.39 3.89
CA PRO A 99 -9.17 16.89 3.75
C PRO A 99 -9.36 17.76 2.51
N ARG A 100 -8.28 18.18 1.84
CA ARG A 100 -8.33 18.99 0.61
C ARG A 100 -8.44 18.16 -0.67
N SER A 101 -8.06 16.88 -0.62
CA SER A 101 -7.91 16.06 -1.83
C SER A 101 -9.22 15.43 -2.32
N GLY A 102 -10.23 15.28 -1.46
CA GLY A 102 -11.44 14.53 -1.79
C GLY A 102 -11.21 13.01 -1.96
N PHE A 103 -10.01 12.50 -1.67
CA PHE A 103 -9.66 11.09 -1.72
C PHE A 103 -9.36 10.55 -0.32
N GLN A 104 -9.63 9.26 -0.13
CA GLN A 104 -9.38 8.52 1.10
C GLN A 104 -8.53 7.29 0.80
N ARG A 105 -7.51 7.06 1.61
CA ARG A 105 -6.73 5.82 1.56
C ARG A 105 -7.57 4.65 2.06
N THR A 106 -7.84 3.70 1.18
CA THR A 106 -8.66 2.51 1.45
C THR A 106 -7.81 1.33 1.91
N LEU A 107 -6.57 1.22 1.42
CA LEU A 107 -5.65 0.13 1.72
C LEU A 107 -4.21 0.65 1.70
N ARG A 108 -3.38 0.13 2.60
CA ARG A 108 -1.93 0.23 2.50
C ARG A 108 -1.34 -1.17 2.46
N VAL A 109 -0.45 -1.42 1.51
CA VAL A 109 0.37 -2.62 1.46
C VAL A 109 1.80 -2.21 1.70
N ARG A 110 2.42 -2.72 2.76
CA ARG A 110 3.85 -2.50 3.04
C ARG A 110 4.63 -3.73 2.58
N ILE A 111 5.70 -3.49 1.85
CA ILE A 111 6.65 -4.50 1.38
C ILE A 111 7.99 -4.19 2.04
N THR A 112 8.48 -5.09 2.88
CA THR A 112 9.79 -5.00 3.56
C THR A 112 10.56 -6.31 3.41
N HIS A 113 11.81 -6.35 3.87
CA HIS A 113 12.58 -7.59 3.94
C HIS A 113 12.40 -8.28 5.29
N GLY A 114 12.46 -9.61 5.31
CA GLY A 114 12.47 -10.43 6.55
C GLY A 114 13.85 -10.50 7.23
N ARG A 115 14.88 -9.86 6.65
CA ARG A 115 16.29 -10.01 7.04
C ARG A 115 16.79 -9.07 8.15
N GLY A 116 15.94 -8.22 8.73
CA GLY A 116 16.32 -7.20 9.73
C GLY A 116 15.72 -5.83 9.43
N LEU A 117 16.14 -4.77 10.12
CA LEU A 117 15.80 -3.36 9.79
C LEU A 117 17.03 -2.53 9.42
N ASP A 118 18.19 -3.16 9.48
CA ASP A 118 19.54 -2.61 9.30
C ASP A 118 20.02 -2.64 7.86
N GLN A 119 19.32 -3.38 6.99
CA GLN A 119 19.67 -3.52 5.58
C GLN A 119 18.71 -2.70 4.72
N PRO A 120 19.18 -2.12 3.61
CA PRO A 120 18.29 -1.50 2.65
C PRO A 120 17.50 -2.56 1.88
N ALA A 121 16.34 -2.17 1.35
CA ALA A 121 15.58 -2.90 0.36
C ALA A 121 16.45 -3.21 -0.86
N GLY A 122 16.19 -4.34 -1.51
CA GLY A 122 16.88 -4.76 -2.72
C GLY A 122 15.98 -5.51 -3.69
N ALA A 123 16.59 -6.35 -4.50
CA ALA A 123 15.93 -7.05 -5.59
C ALA A 123 14.67 -7.86 -5.20
N PRO A 124 14.55 -8.48 -4.00
CA PRO A 124 13.32 -9.13 -3.61
C PRO A 124 12.14 -8.16 -3.43
N GLU A 125 12.35 -7.04 -2.74
CA GLU A 125 11.31 -6.05 -2.46
C GLU A 125 10.89 -5.32 -3.75
N GLU A 126 11.85 -5.02 -4.63
CA GLU A 126 11.58 -4.44 -5.96
C GLU A 126 10.74 -5.37 -6.85
N ARG A 127 11.02 -6.68 -6.82
CA ARG A 127 10.23 -7.68 -7.56
C ARG A 127 8.82 -7.81 -7.01
N ALA A 128 8.66 -7.83 -5.68
CA ALA A 128 7.35 -7.86 -5.04
C ALA A 128 6.53 -6.60 -5.36
N LEU A 129 7.18 -5.43 -5.33
CA LEU A 129 6.56 -4.16 -5.73
C LEU A 129 6.10 -4.22 -7.19
N LYS A 130 6.97 -4.66 -8.12
CA LYS A 130 6.62 -4.77 -9.53
C LYS A 130 5.43 -5.71 -9.75
N GLY A 131 5.42 -6.88 -9.11
CA GLY A 131 4.30 -7.83 -9.20
C GLY A 131 2.99 -7.22 -8.69
N LEU A 132 3.03 -6.50 -7.58
CA LEU A 132 1.85 -5.79 -7.06
C LEU A 132 1.36 -4.71 -8.02
N GLN A 133 2.25 -3.93 -8.64
CA GLN A 133 1.89 -2.91 -9.62
C GLN A 133 1.25 -3.52 -10.88
N GLU A 134 1.71 -4.69 -11.32
CA GLU A 134 1.15 -5.41 -12.47
C GLU A 134 -0.27 -5.89 -12.18
N GLU A 135 -0.48 -6.55 -11.03
CA GLU A 135 -1.81 -7.03 -10.62
C GLU A 135 -2.81 -5.88 -10.38
N LEU A 136 -2.36 -4.76 -9.79
CA LEU A 136 -3.21 -3.57 -9.63
C LEU A 136 -3.63 -2.98 -10.98
N ARG A 137 -2.71 -2.94 -11.95
CA ARG A 137 -3.00 -2.48 -13.31
C ARG A 137 -4.01 -3.39 -14.01
N ASP A 138 -3.95 -4.69 -13.78
CA ASP A 138 -4.89 -5.66 -14.35
C ASP A 138 -6.32 -5.49 -13.76
N LEU A 139 -6.44 -4.97 -12.54
CA LEU A 139 -7.72 -4.49 -11.98
C LEU A 139 -8.18 -3.13 -12.53
N GLY A 140 -7.38 -2.49 -13.37
CA GLY A 140 -7.63 -1.14 -13.90
C GLY A 140 -7.21 -0.01 -12.95
N ILE A 141 -6.51 -0.32 -11.85
CA ILE A 141 -6.03 0.66 -10.87
C ILE A 141 -4.65 1.13 -11.33
N ASN A 142 -4.56 2.40 -11.72
CA ASN A 142 -3.33 2.97 -12.24
C ASN A 142 -2.57 3.76 -11.17
N GLN A 143 -1.26 3.89 -11.35
CA GLN A 143 -0.46 4.79 -10.54
C GLN A 143 -0.91 6.23 -10.80
N GLY A 144 -1.14 6.98 -9.73
CA GLY A 144 -1.65 8.35 -9.82
C GLY A 144 -1.23 9.18 -8.63
N LYS A 145 -1.73 10.41 -8.59
CA LYS A 145 -1.69 11.25 -7.40
C LYS A 145 -3.08 11.88 -7.21
N PRO A 146 -3.51 12.20 -5.99
CA PRO A 146 -4.68 13.02 -5.78
C PRO A 146 -4.47 14.34 -6.53
N ARG A 147 -5.23 14.57 -7.60
CA ARG A 147 -5.28 15.88 -8.25
C ARG A 147 -6.20 16.74 -7.40
N ALA A 148 -5.64 17.80 -6.81
CA ALA A 148 -6.39 18.85 -6.11
C ALA A 148 -7.37 19.56 -7.04
#